data_AF-A0A5D4TK28-F1
#
_entry.id   AF-A0A5D4TK28-F1
#
_cell.length_a   1.000
_cell.length_b   1.000
_cell.length_c   1.000
_cell.angle_alpha   90.00
_cell.angle_beta   90.00
_cell.angle_gamma   90.00
#
_symmetry.space_group_name_H-M   'P 1'
#
loop_
_entity.id
_entity.type
_entity.pdbx_description
1 polymer ?
#
loop_
_entity_poly.entity_id
_entity_poly.type
_entity_poly.pdbx_seq_one_letter_code
_entity_poly.pdbx_strand_id
1 'polypeptide(L)'
;MKKQSEVSTFYLQNLQCPIENRRNVIGFLVISMDFLGLLPLLSIPFFAPLFWAALIPIICIHIWALLYIIAPYKFEKSYYLYLGVFGIVNAFVYFLVIQKFLYRHVGVEGSSYFVIGILLMFLLLVSIQIINAKMLYSGTYTKLQNGESKFNVSLIIAASSFGYIIAQFLMSYLVTDSAYMIAMITAYSVASILPAYLSTYIHRFIYIQNNYEKVINSYPDFGKPKTSRKFG
;
A
#
# COMPACT_ATOMS: atom_id res chain seq x y z
N MET A 1 -0.57 -12.10 -30.62
CA MET A 1 -1.12 -10.72 -30.61
C MET A 1 -2.35 -10.55 -29.71
N LYS A 2 -3.33 -11.47 -29.67
CA LYS A 2 -4.53 -11.39 -28.77
C LYS A 2 -4.21 -11.26 -27.27
N LYS A 3 -3.15 -11.89 -26.78
CA LYS A 3 -2.82 -11.91 -25.34
C LYS A 3 -2.32 -10.56 -24.80
N GLN A 4 -1.81 -9.68 -25.66
CA GLN A 4 -1.25 -8.38 -25.25
C GLN A 4 -2.31 -7.26 -25.21
N SER A 5 -3.46 -7.46 -25.87
CA SER A 5 -4.60 -6.52 -25.85
C SER A 5 -5.47 -6.67 -24.60
N GLU A 6 -5.44 -7.81 -23.91
CA GLU A 6 -6.19 -7.99 -22.65
C GLU A 6 -5.44 -7.41 -21.44
N VAL A 7 -4.12 -7.59 -21.39
CA VAL A 7 -3.20 -7.08 -20.34
C VAL A 7 -3.38 -5.56 -20.10
N SER A 8 -3.70 -4.82 -21.16
CA SER A 8 -3.88 -3.36 -21.13
C SER A 8 -5.18 -2.88 -20.50
N THR A 9 -6.24 -3.69 -20.57
CA THR A 9 -7.58 -3.21 -20.20
C THR A 9 -7.72 -2.97 -18.71
N PHE A 10 -7.16 -3.83 -17.85
CA PHE A 10 -7.31 -3.70 -16.40
C PHE A 10 -6.69 -2.42 -15.83
N TYR A 11 -5.48 -2.07 -16.25
CA TYR A 11 -4.81 -0.83 -15.80
C TYR A 11 -5.48 0.43 -16.33
N LEU A 12 -6.13 0.35 -17.49
CA LEU A 12 -6.83 1.47 -18.10
C LEU A 12 -8.24 1.63 -17.52
N GLN A 13 -9.01 0.54 -17.40
CA GLN A 13 -10.40 0.55 -16.93
C GLN A 13 -10.59 1.06 -15.49
N ASN A 14 -9.53 1.00 -14.67
CA ASN A 14 -9.58 1.39 -13.27
C ASN A 14 -8.77 2.67 -12.98
N LEU A 15 -8.61 3.57 -13.96
CA LEU A 15 -7.96 4.86 -13.74
C LEU A 15 -8.84 5.72 -12.82
N GLN A 16 -8.23 6.26 -11.78
CA GLN A 16 -8.91 7.05 -10.75
C GLN A 16 -9.02 8.51 -11.19
N CYS A 17 -10.15 9.13 -10.84
CA CYS A 17 -10.37 10.54 -11.12
C CYS A 17 -9.47 11.42 -10.21
N PRO A 18 -9.06 12.63 -10.65
CA PRO A 18 -8.18 13.50 -9.85
C PRO A 18 -8.75 13.85 -8.46
N ILE A 19 -10.07 13.98 -8.33
CA ILE A 19 -10.74 14.24 -7.05
C ILE A 19 -10.55 13.05 -6.09
N GLU A 20 -10.68 11.83 -6.61
CA GLU A 20 -10.46 10.61 -5.84
C GLU A 20 -8.99 10.48 -5.47
N ASN A 21 -8.07 10.79 -6.39
CA ASN A 21 -6.63 10.81 -6.13
C ASN A 21 -6.31 11.71 -4.94
N ARG A 22 -6.86 12.94 -4.91
CA ARG A 22 -6.69 13.86 -3.79
C ARG A 22 -7.20 13.27 -2.48
N ARG A 23 -8.43 12.72 -2.47
CA ARG A 23 -9.02 12.11 -1.27
C ARG A 23 -8.18 10.93 -0.78
N ASN A 24 -7.71 10.08 -1.69
CA ASN A 24 -6.87 8.94 -1.39
C ASN A 24 -5.53 9.39 -0.80
N VAL A 25 -4.86 10.39 -1.37
CA VAL A 25 -3.62 10.95 -0.82
C VAL A 25 -3.83 11.41 0.63
N ILE A 26 -4.87 12.19 0.90
CA ILE A 26 -5.16 12.69 2.26
C ILE A 26 -5.44 11.52 3.22
N GLY A 27 -6.30 10.58 2.81
CA GLY A 27 -6.63 9.41 3.62
C GLY A 27 -5.41 8.53 3.93
N PHE A 28 -4.57 8.27 2.93
CA PHE A 28 -3.37 7.47 3.11
C PHE A 28 -2.31 8.14 3.98
N LEU A 29 -2.13 9.46 3.87
CA LEU A 29 -1.24 10.18 4.78
C LEU A 29 -1.75 10.11 6.22
N VAL A 30 -2.97 10.60 6.47
CA VAL A 30 -3.47 10.75 7.83
C VAL A 30 -3.68 9.39 8.52
N ILE A 31 -4.27 8.43 7.82
CA ILE A 31 -4.62 7.14 8.43
C ILE A 31 -3.44 6.18 8.37
N SER A 32 -2.92 5.89 7.17
CA SER A 32 -1.90 4.86 7.01
C SER A 32 -0.52 5.33 7.46
N MET A 33 -0.08 6.53 7.08
CA MET A 33 1.26 7.00 7.43
C MET A 33 1.32 7.58 8.84
N ASP A 34 0.44 8.51 9.20
CA ASP A 34 0.56 9.27 10.45
C ASP A 34 -0.01 8.50 11.63
N PHE A 35 -1.26 8.06 11.52
CA PHE A 35 -1.94 7.36 12.62
C PHE A 35 -1.40 5.94 12.83
N LEU A 36 -1.24 5.16 11.77
CA LEU A 36 -0.72 3.80 11.87
C LEU A 36 0.81 3.72 11.79
N GLY A 37 1.50 4.66 11.15
CA GLY A 37 2.97 4.62 11.05
C GLY A 37 3.67 5.44 12.13
N LEU A 38 3.45 6.75 12.11
CA LEU A 38 4.21 7.71 12.93
C LEU A 38 3.83 7.65 14.43
N LEU A 39 2.54 7.56 14.74
CA LEU A 39 2.05 7.60 16.13
C LEU A 39 2.58 6.43 16.97
N PRO A 40 2.58 5.16 16.50
CA PRO A 40 3.20 4.07 17.24
C PRO A 40 4.71 4.21 17.39
N LEU A 41 5.41 4.93 16.50
CA LEU A 41 6.84 5.22 16.70
C LEU A 41 7.07 6.27 17.78
N LEU A 42 6.17 7.25 17.92
CA LEU A 42 6.17 8.25 18.99
C LEU A 42 5.75 7.71 20.36
N SER A 43 5.02 6.59 20.42
CA SER A 43 4.50 6.04 21.68
C SER A 43 5.59 5.62 22.68
N ILE A 44 5.19 5.34 23.92
CA ILE A 44 6.10 4.87 24.98
C ILE A 44 6.21 3.33 24.91
N PRO A 45 7.42 2.75 25.07
CA PRO A 45 8.70 3.41 25.25
C PRO A 45 9.24 3.97 23.92
N PHE A 46 9.64 5.24 23.96
CA PHE A 46 10.20 5.91 22.79
C PHE A 46 11.57 5.32 22.42
N PHE A 47 11.83 5.23 21.11
CA PHE A 47 13.10 4.75 20.60
C PHE A 47 13.55 5.59 19.41
N ALA A 48 14.39 6.58 19.71
CA ALA A 48 14.82 7.62 18.79
C ALA A 48 15.39 7.09 17.45
N PRO A 49 16.24 6.03 17.42
CA PRO A 49 16.82 5.57 16.16
C PRO A 49 15.78 5.17 15.11
N LEU A 50 14.76 4.40 15.49
CA LEU A 50 13.70 3.97 14.56
C LEU A 50 12.76 5.13 14.21
N PHE A 51 12.49 6.03 15.17
CA PHE A 51 11.67 7.20 14.92
C PHE A 51 12.30 8.12 13.85
N TRP A 52 13.57 8.48 13.99
CA TRP A 52 14.25 9.34 13.02
C TRP A 52 14.44 8.67 11.66
N ALA A 53 14.69 7.36 11.64
CA ALA A 53 14.74 6.58 10.40
C ALA A 53 13.41 6.62 9.62
N ALA A 54 12.27 6.68 10.32
CA ALA A 54 10.96 6.83 9.69
C ALA A 54 10.64 8.28 9.32
N LEU A 55 10.98 9.24 10.19
CA LEU A 55 10.54 10.62 10.05
C LEU A 55 11.05 11.27 8.76
N ILE A 56 12.31 11.04 8.40
CA ILE A 56 12.93 11.60 7.19
C ILE A 56 12.13 11.23 5.92
N PRO A 57 11.91 9.94 5.60
CA PRO A 57 11.13 9.58 4.42
C PRO A 57 9.66 9.98 4.53
N ILE A 58 9.07 10.02 5.73
CA ILE A 58 7.70 10.53 5.95
C ILE A 58 7.58 12.00 5.53
N ILE A 59 8.53 12.85 5.92
CA ILE A 59 8.54 14.28 5.54
C ILE A 59 8.65 14.42 4.02
N CYS A 60 9.55 13.66 3.37
CA CYS A 60 9.69 13.68 1.91
C CYS A 60 8.38 13.32 1.20
N ILE A 61 7.67 12.29 1.69
CA ILE A 61 6.38 11.88 1.15
C ILE A 61 5.31 12.97 1.35
N HIS A 62 5.26 13.61 2.52
CA HIS A 62 4.33 14.71 2.78
C HIS A 62 4.54 15.90 1.86
N ILE A 63 5.80 16.30 1.64
CA ILE A 63 6.15 17.40 0.73
C ILE A 63 5.72 17.04 -0.69
N TRP A 64 5.98 15.82 -1.15
CA TRP A 64 5.54 15.38 -2.48
C TRP A 64 4.01 15.32 -2.59
N ALA A 65 3.32 14.92 -1.52
CA ALA A 65 1.87 14.83 -1.48
C ALA A 65 1.16 16.16 -1.77
N LEU A 66 1.77 17.30 -1.41
CA LEU A 66 1.21 18.64 -1.64
C LEU A 66 0.84 18.89 -3.11
N LEU A 67 1.60 18.32 -4.05
CA LEU A 67 1.31 18.43 -5.49
C LEU A 67 -0.09 17.88 -5.82
N TYR A 68 -0.46 16.76 -5.22
CA TYR A 68 -1.74 16.07 -5.47
C TYR A 68 -2.89 16.66 -4.65
N ILE A 69 -2.59 17.31 -3.52
CA ILE A 69 -3.58 18.01 -2.72
C ILE A 69 -3.99 19.33 -3.38
N ILE A 70 -3.00 20.11 -3.83
CA ILE A 70 -3.20 21.45 -4.39
C ILE A 70 -3.65 21.38 -5.85
N ALA A 71 -3.01 20.54 -6.67
CA ALA A 71 -3.23 20.51 -8.12
C ALA A 71 -3.43 19.09 -8.67
N PRO A 72 -4.43 18.32 -8.18
CA PRO A 72 -4.63 16.91 -8.56
C PRO A 72 -4.79 16.69 -10.06
N TYR A 73 -5.42 17.62 -10.78
CA TYR A 73 -5.65 17.53 -12.22
C TYR A 73 -4.36 17.70 -13.04
N LYS A 74 -3.42 18.53 -12.56
CA LYS A 74 -2.14 18.77 -13.24
C LYS A 74 -1.20 17.57 -13.09
N PHE A 75 -1.27 16.90 -11.95
CA PHE A 75 -0.34 15.83 -11.58
C PHE A 75 -0.93 14.42 -11.68
N GLU A 76 -2.11 14.26 -12.29
CA GLU A 76 -2.85 12.98 -12.41
C GLU A 76 -2.00 11.82 -12.93
N LYS A 77 -1.12 12.05 -13.91
CA LYS A 77 -0.21 11.01 -14.41
C LYS A 77 0.84 10.61 -13.36
N SER A 78 1.48 11.60 -12.73
CA SER A 78 2.53 11.37 -11.74
C SER A 78 2.00 10.80 -10.42
N TYR A 79 0.69 10.89 -10.16
CA TYR A 79 0.05 10.35 -8.96
C TYR A 79 0.29 8.85 -8.81
N TYR A 80 0.28 8.09 -9.91
CA TYR A 80 0.56 6.65 -9.88
C TYR A 80 1.99 6.35 -9.41
N LEU A 81 2.97 7.19 -9.80
CA LEU A 81 4.33 7.06 -9.29
C LEU A 81 4.39 7.37 -7.79
N TYR A 82 3.76 8.47 -7.37
CA TYR A 82 3.68 8.85 -5.96
C TYR A 82 3.07 7.74 -5.11
N LEU A 83 1.94 7.16 -5.53
CA LEU A 83 1.27 6.11 -4.76
C LEU A 83 2.14 4.85 -4.64
N GLY A 84 2.88 4.54 -5.69
CA GLY A 84 3.86 3.47 -5.70
C GLY A 84 5.00 3.68 -4.70
N VAL A 85 5.61 4.87 -4.71
CA VAL A 85 6.69 5.21 -3.79
C VAL A 85 6.17 5.34 -2.35
N PHE A 86 5.00 5.93 -2.16
CA PHE A 86 4.27 5.96 -0.88
C PHE A 86 4.12 4.55 -0.32
N GLY A 87 3.69 3.58 -1.14
CA GLY A 87 3.55 2.18 -0.72
C GLY A 87 4.85 1.58 -0.18
N ILE A 88 5.99 1.82 -0.85
CA ILE A 88 7.29 1.34 -0.38
C ILE A 88 7.69 2.01 0.94
N VAL A 89 7.56 3.34 1.02
CA VAL A 89 7.91 4.09 2.23
C VAL A 89 7.02 3.68 3.41
N ASN A 90 5.71 3.54 3.20
CA ASN A 90 4.79 3.18 4.27
C ASN A 90 5.01 1.73 4.75
N ALA A 91 5.34 0.80 3.84
CA ALA A 91 5.75 -0.55 4.23
C ALA A 91 7.03 -0.54 5.08
N PHE A 92 7.99 0.33 4.75
CA PHE A 92 9.19 0.54 5.57
C PHE A 92 8.87 1.13 6.94
N VAL A 93 7.97 2.11 7.03
CA VAL A 93 7.53 2.67 8.32
C VAL A 93 6.86 1.59 9.18
N TYR A 94 5.99 0.75 8.60
CA TYR A 94 5.36 -0.36 9.33
C TYR A 94 6.38 -1.40 9.81
N PHE A 95 7.39 -1.69 8.99
CA PHE A 95 8.53 -2.51 9.42
C PHE A 95 9.21 -1.89 10.66
N LEU A 96 9.48 -0.59 10.67
CA LEU A 96 10.09 0.09 11.83
C LEU A 96 9.18 0.04 13.07
N VAL A 97 7.85 0.14 12.91
CA VAL A 97 6.89 -0.06 14.01
C VAL A 97 7.00 -1.47 14.58
N ILE A 98 7.04 -2.49 13.73
CA ILE A 98 7.23 -3.89 14.14
C ILE A 98 8.56 -4.07 14.89
N GLN A 99 9.64 -3.49 14.38
CA GLN A 99 10.95 -3.54 15.04
C GLN A 99 10.90 -2.87 16.42
N LYS A 100 10.22 -1.73 16.55
CA LYS A 100 10.03 -1.09 17.85
C LYS A 100 9.31 -2.01 18.84
N PHE A 101 8.23 -2.66 18.41
CA PHE A 101 7.51 -3.61 19.26
C PHE A 101 8.38 -4.79 19.70
N LEU A 102 9.14 -5.37 18.77
CA LEU A 102 10.06 -6.46 19.09
C LEU A 102 11.15 -6.04 20.08
N TYR A 103 11.87 -4.97 19.82
CA TYR A 103 13.02 -4.58 20.66
C TYR A 103 12.63 -3.93 21.98
N ARG A 104 11.52 -3.18 22.02
CA ARG A 104 11.23 -2.32 23.17
C ARG A 104 10.05 -2.77 24.01
N HIS A 105 9.17 -3.61 23.47
CA HIS A 105 8.08 -4.18 24.24
C HIS A 105 8.25 -5.68 24.49
N VAL A 106 8.68 -6.45 23.47
CA VAL A 106 8.98 -7.88 23.65
C VAL A 106 10.36 -8.08 24.27
N GLY A 107 11.29 -7.15 24.06
CA GLY A 107 12.63 -7.18 24.65
C GLY A 107 13.57 -8.14 23.95
N VAL A 108 13.40 -8.38 22.64
CA VAL A 108 14.37 -9.20 21.89
C VAL A 108 15.71 -8.48 21.80
N GLU A 109 16.80 -9.24 21.88
CA GLU A 109 18.15 -8.73 21.82
C GLU A 109 18.87 -9.20 20.55
N GLY A 110 19.91 -8.46 20.14
CA GLY A 110 20.72 -8.78 18.96
C GLY A 110 20.12 -8.30 17.63
N SER A 111 20.96 -8.22 16.59
CA SER A 111 20.59 -7.64 15.29
C SER A 111 19.83 -8.60 14.36
N SER A 112 19.76 -9.89 14.69
CA SER A 112 19.18 -10.94 13.85
C SER A 112 17.71 -10.66 13.51
N TYR A 113 16.92 -10.19 14.47
CA TYR A 113 15.49 -9.86 14.26
C TYR A 113 15.28 -8.70 13.29
N PHE A 114 16.20 -7.72 13.30
CA PHE A 114 16.16 -6.61 12.36
C PHE A 114 16.50 -7.09 10.94
N VAL A 115 17.54 -7.91 10.81
CA VAL A 115 17.96 -8.50 9.52
C VAL A 115 16.87 -9.42 8.95
N ILE A 116 16.26 -10.27 9.77
CA ILE A 116 15.14 -11.11 9.34
C ILE A 116 13.96 -10.23 8.92
N GLY A 117 13.62 -9.20 9.70
CA GLY A 117 12.50 -8.32 9.39
C GLY A 117 12.70 -7.55 8.08
N ILE A 118 13.90 -7.03 7.80
CA ILE A 118 14.16 -6.31 6.55
C ILE A 118 14.14 -7.26 5.35
N LEU A 119 14.63 -8.50 5.50
CA LEU A 119 14.54 -9.54 4.47
C LEU A 119 13.08 -9.90 4.17
N LEU A 120 12.25 -10.06 5.21
CA LEU A 120 10.82 -10.36 5.05
C LEU A 120 10.07 -9.19 4.39
N MET A 121 10.38 -7.94 4.75
CA MET A 121 9.82 -6.76 4.10
C MET A 121 10.19 -6.72 2.61
N PHE A 122 11.47 -6.97 2.28
CA PHE A 122 11.93 -7.01 0.90
C PHE A 122 11.25 -8.14 0.12
N LEU A 123 11.17 -9.33 0.71
CA LEU A 123 10.47 -10.47 0.13
C LEU A 123 8.99 -10.15 -0.13
N LEU A 124 8.30 -9.52 0.82
CA LEU A 124 6.91 -9.10 0.65
C LEU A 124 6.75 -8.15 -0.55
N LEU A 125 7.58 -7.11 -0.65
CA LEU A 125 7.54 -6.16 -1.76
C LEU A 125 7.80 -6.87 -3.10
N VAL A 126 8.84 -7.70 -3.19
CA VAL A 126 9.19 -8.42 -4.41
C VAL A 126 8.11 -9.43 -4.80
N SER A 127 7.61 -10.23 -3.86
CA SER A 127 6.56 -11.21 -4.10
C SER A 127 5.29 -10.56 -4.63
N ILE A 128 4.86 -9.43 -4.05
CA ILE A 128 3.69 -8.70 -4.53
C ILE A 128 3.90 -8.18 -5.96
N GLN A 129 5.09 -7.68 -6.30
CA GLN A 129 5.39 -7.25 -7.65
C GLN A 129 5.38 -8.41 -8.66
N ILE A 130 5.97 -9.55 -8.31
CA ILE A 130 5.96 -10.78 -9.13
C ILE A 130 4.52 -11.26 -9.34
N ILE A 131 3.72 -11.32 -8.27
CA ILE A 131 2.31 -11.74 -8.33
C ILE A 131 1.52 -10.78 -9.21
N ASN A 132 1.69 -9.47 -9.03
CA ASN A 132 1.00 -8.45 -9.84
C ASN A 132 1.36 -8.58 -11.32
N ALA A 133 2.64 -8.72 -11.66
CA ALA A 133 3.07 -8.94 -13.03
C ALA A 133 2.47 -10.23 -13.60
N LYS A 134 2.56 -11.34 -12.86
CA LYS A 134 2.00 -12.63 -13.28
C LYS A 134 0.51 -12.55 -13.53
N MET A 135 -0.27 -11.97 -12.60
CA MET A 135 -1.73 -11.82 -12.71
C MET A 135 -2.14 -10.90 -13.87
N LEU A 136 -1.34 -9.86 -14.14
CA LEU A 136 -1.56 -8.95 -15.26
C LEU A 136 -1.34 -9.66 -16.61
N TYR A 137 -0.20 -10.33 -16.78
CA TYR A 137 0.16 -10.98 -18.04
C TYR A 137 -0.56 -12.32 -18.28
N SER A 138 -1.11 -12.95 -17.24
CA SER A 138 -1.94 -14.15 -17.36
C SER A 138 -3.40 -13.86 -17.70
N GLY A 139 -3.83 -12.59 -17.69
CA GLY A 139 -5.24 -12.21 -17.83
C GLY A 139 -6.10 -12.56 -16.61
N THR A 140 -5.48 -12.89 -15.47
CA THR A 140 -6.21 -13.28 -14.24
C THR A 140 -7.02 -12.12 -13.69
N TYR A 141 -6.53 -10.88 -13.77
CA TYR A 141 -7.31 -9.71 -13.38
C TYR A 141 -8.58 -9.54 -14.21
N THR A 142 -8.50 -9.73 -15.53
CA THR A 142 -9.66 -9.66 -16.43
C THR A 142 -10.69 -10.75 -16.10
N LYS A 143 -10.23 -11.97 -15.82
CA LYS A 143 -11.12 -13.08 -15.39
C LYS A 143 -11.78 -12.82 -14.03
N LEU A 144 -11.06 -12.21 -13.08
CA LEU A 144 -11.61 -11.78 -11.78
C LEU A 144 -12.70 -10.73 -11.96
N GLN A 145 -12.45 -9.71 -12.79
CA GLN A 145 -13.38 -8.63 -13.05
C GLN A 145 -14.66 -9.11 -13.76
N ASN A 146 -14.53 -10.11 -14.64
CA ASN A 146 -15.66 -10.72 -15.34
C ASN A 146 -16.38 -11.81 -14.52
N GLY A 147 -15.95 -12.07 -13.27
CA GLY A 147 -16.56 -13.11 -12.42
C GLY A 147 -16.25 -14.55 -12.86
N GLU A 148 -15.34 -14.76 -13.81
CA GLU A 148 -14.94 -16.06 -14.36
C GLU A 148 -13.84 -16.74 -13.53
N SER A 149 -13.38 -16.06 -12.48
CA SER A 149 -12.29 -16.54 -11.64
C SER A 149 -12.76 -17.52 -10.58
N LYS A 150 -12.05 -18.64 -10.45
CA LYS A 150 -12.22 -19.60 -9.34
C LYS A 150 -11.72 -19.08 -7.98
N PHE A 151 -11.20 -17.85 -7.92
CA PHE A 151 -10.71 -17.24 -6.69
C PHE A 151 -11.91 -16.83 -5.81
N ASN A 152 -12.10 -17.55 -4.71
CA ASN A 152 -13.24 -17.32 -3.82
C ASN A 152 -12.96 -16.13 -2.88
N VAL A 153 -13.32 -14.93 -3.31
CA VAL A 153 -13.18 -13.69 -2.51
C VAL A 153 -13.98 -13.77 -1.20
N SER A 154 -15.09 -14.54 -1.20
CA SER A 154 -15.91 -14.78 0.00
C SER A 154 -15.12 -15.51 1.10
N LEU A 155 -14.22 -16.43 0.74
CA LEU A 155 -13.37 -17.13 1.70
C LEU A 155 -12.37 -16.17 2.39
N ILE A 156 -11.86 -15.18 1.67
CA ILE A 156 -10.93 -14.17 2.21
C ILE A 156 -11.68 -13.21 3.16
N ILE A 157 -12.88 -12.78 2.78
CA ILE A 157 -13.74 -11.91 3.61
C ILE A 157 -14.19 -12.66 4.87
N ALA A 158 -14.56 -13.93 4.74
CA ALA A 158 -14.89 -14.78 5.88
C ALA A 158 -13.66 -14.97 6.80
N ALA A 159 -12.49 -15.30 6.25
CA ALA A 159 -11.28 -15.50 7.03
C ALA A 159 -10.82 -14.24 7.79
N SER A 160 -10.98 -13.06 7.20
CA SER A 160 -10.66 -11.78 7.86
C SER A 160 -11.65 -11.42 8.97
N SER A 161 -12.94 -11.75 8.79
CA SER A 161 -13.97 -11.59 9.82
C SER A 161 -13.76 -12.56 10.99
N PHE A 162 -13.41 -13.82 10.70
CA PHE A 162 -13.07 -14.82 11.72
C PHE A 162 -11.76 -14.47 12.46
N GLY A 163 -10.77 -13.93 11.76
CA GLY A 163 -9.54 -13.42 12.38
C GLY A 163 -9.81 -12.31 13.40
N TYR A 164 -10.76 -11.41 13.13
CA TYR A 164 -11.16 -10.36 14.07
C TYR A 164 -11.79 -10.94 15.35
N ILE A 165 -12.70 -11.91 15.21
CA ILE A 165 -13.37 -12.56 16.35
C ILE A 165 -12.36 -13.34 17.20
N ILE A 166 -11.45 -14.09 16.55
CA ILE A 166 -10.37 -14.83 17.23
C ILE A 166 -9.43 -13.86 17.93
N ALA A 167 -9.03 -12.77 17.28
CA ALA A 167 -8.17 -11.75 17.88
C ALA A 167 -8.83 -11.09 19.10
N GLN A 168 -10.12 -10.76 19.02
CA GLN A 168 -10.85 -10.20 20.18
C GLN A 168 -10.97 -11.21 21.33
N PHE A 169 -11.18 -12.48 21.02
CA PHE A 169 -11.26 -13.53 22.03
C PHE A 169 -9.90 -13.78 22.71
N LEU A 170 -8.79 -13.84 21.95
CA LEU A 170 -7.43 -13.90 22.49
C LEU A 170 -7.12 -12.67 23.35
N MET A 171 -7.49 -11.47 22.89
CA MET A 171 -7.29 -10.22 23.61
C MET A 171 -8.10 -10.14 24.90
N SER A 172 -9.27 -10.75 24.97
CA SER A 172 -10.09 -10.75 26.18
C SER A 172 -9.63 -11.77 27.23
N TYR A 173 -8.84 -12.78 26.87
CA TYR A 173 -8.55 -13.94 27.73
C TYR A 173 -7.07 -14.07 28.15
N LEU A 174 -6.12 -13.51 27.40
CA LEU A 174 -4.68 -13.84 27.52
C LEU A 174 -3.76 -12.67 27.95
N VAL A 175 -4.27 -11.55 28.46
CA VAL A 175 -3.45 -10.34 28.64
C VAL A 175 -2.44 -10.46 29.79
N THR A 176 -1.27 -11.00 29.45
CA THR A 176 0.02 -10.43 29.82
C THR A 176 0.44 -9.42 28.73
N ASP A 177 1.28 -8.44 29.07
CA ASP A 177 1.77 -7.41 28.13
C ASP A 177 2.41 -8.01 26.85
N SER A 178 2.93 -9.24 26.93
CA SER A 178 3.57 -9.94 25.81
C SER A 178 2.58 -10.45 24.75
N ALA A 179 1.40 -10.93 25.14
CA ALA A 179 0.41 -11.46 24.19
C ALA A 179 -0.18 -10.35 23.30
N TYR A 180 -0.47 -9.18 23.89
CA TYR A 180 -0.94 -8.01 23.16
C TYR A 180 0.08 -7.54 22.11
N MET A 181 1.36 -7.51 22.47
CA MET A 181 2.41 -7.04 21.56
C MET A 181 2.61 -8.00 20.38
N ILE A 182 2.50 -9.30 20.59
CA ILE A 182 2.51 -10.30 19.51
C ILE A 182 1.31 -10.10 18.57
N ALA A 183 0.12 -9.84 19.11
CA ALA A 183 -1.06 -9.54 18.31
C ALA A 183 -0.87 -8.27 17.46
N MET A 184 -0.30 -7.21 18.04
CA MET A 184 0.02 -5.97 17.33
C MET A 184 1.05 -6.19 16.22
N ILE A 185 2.15 -6.91 16.48
CA ILE A 185 3.14 -7.27 15.46
C ILE A 185 2.49 -8.03 14.30
N THR A 186 1.61 -8.98 14.62
CA THR A 186 0.86 -9.75 13.62
C THR A 186 -0.06 -8.84 12.80
N ALA A 187 -0.80 -7.94 13.46
CA ALA A 187 -1.69 -6.99 12.80
C ALA A 187 -0.92 -6.07 11.85
N TYR A 188 0.23 -5.51 12.27
CA TYR A 188 1.09 -4.70 11.41
C TYR A 188 1.69 -5.49 10.25
N SER A 189 2.03 -6.76 10.45
CA SER A 189 2.55 -7.63 9.39
C SER A 189 1.49 -7.86 8.31
N VAL A 190 0.24 -8.12 8.70
CA VAL A 190 -0.89 -8.23 7.77
C VAL A 190 -1.20 -6.88 7.12
N ALA A 191 -1.22 -5.80 7.91
CA ALA A 191 -1.47 -4.45 7.40
C ALA A 191 -0.42 -3.99 6.38
N SER A 192 0.82 -4.51 6.46
CA SER A 192 1.91 -4.24 5.50
C SER A 192 1.66 -4.78 4.09
N ILE A 193 0.70 -5.70 3.92
CA ILE A 193 0.30 -6.19 2.59
C ILE A 193 -0.31 -5.07 1.75
N LEU A 194 -1.09 -4.17 2.37
CA LEU A 194 -1.72 -3.04 1.68
C LEU A 194 -0.69 -2.06 1.07
N PRO A 195 0.27 -1.48 1.82
CA PRO A 195 1.29 -0.61 1.25
C PRO A 195 2.20 -1.37 0.27
N ALA A 196 2.48 -2.66 0.49
CA ALA A 196 3.18 -3.48 -0.50
C ALA A 196 2.39 -3.60 -1.81
N TYR A 197 1.07 -3.76 -1.76
CA TYR A 197 0.21 -3.71 -2.94
C TYR A 197 0.21 -2.32 -3.60
N LEU A 198 0.17 -1.23 -2.84
CA LEU A 198 0.27 0.12 -3.40
C LEU A 198 1.58 0.32 -4.19
N SER A 199 2.68 -0.33 -3.79
CA SER A 199 3.94 -0.27 -4.54
C SER A 199 3.83 -0.75 -5.99
N THR A 200 2.84 -1.58 -6.33
CA THR A 200 2.58 -2.02 -7.71
C THR A 200 2.19 -0.87 -8.65
N TYR A 201 1.80 0.28 -8.10
CA TYR A 201 1.49 1.47 -8.89
C TYR A 201 2.72 2.07 -9.59
N ILE A 202 3.94 1.72 -9.18
CA ILE A 202 5.17 2.04 -9.96
C ILE A 202 5.10 1.34 -11.33
N HIS A 203 4.80 0.04 -11.35
CA HIS A 203 4.66 -0.71 -12.59
C HIS A 203 3.50 -0.15 -13.44
N ARG A 204 2.40 0.24 -12.81
CA ARG A 204 1.27 0.90 -13.48
C ARG A 204 1.65 2.25 -14.09
N PHE A 205 2.45 3.06 -13.40
CA PHE A 205 2.96 4.33 -13.91
C PHE A 205 3.83 4.14 -15.16
N ILE A 206 4.78 3.20 -15.11
CA ILE A 206 5.65 2.85 -16.25
C ILE A 206 4.78 2.39 -17.43
N TYR A 207 3.76 1.57 -17.16
CA TYR A 207 2.83 1.10 -18.19
C TYR A 207 2.08 2.26 -18.88
N ILE A 208 1.53 3.19 -18.09
CA ILE A 208 0.83 4.39 -18.59
C ILE A 208 1.77 5.25 -19.44
N GLN A 209 3.02 5.41 -19.01
CA GLN A 209 4.02 6.18 -19.75
C GLN A 209 4.34 5.55 -21.11
N ASN A 210 4.50 4.21 -21.16
CA ASN A 210 4.84 3.49 -22.39
C ASN A 210 3.66 3.29 -23.36
N ASN A 211 2.42 3.50 -22.90
CA ASN A 211 1.20 3.26 -23.70
C ASN A 211 0.28 4.48 -23.72
N TYR A 212 0.83 5.68 -23.69
CA TYR A 212 0.06 6.92 -23.50
C TYR A 212 -1.03 7.14 -24.55
N GLU A 213 -0.78 6.82 -25.83
CA GLU A 213 -1.81 6.93 -26.88
C GLU A 213 -3.03 6.05 -26.60
N LYS A 214 -2.81 4.82 -26.13
CA LYS A 214 -3.91 3.91 -25.74
C LYS A 214 -4.67 4.45 -24.54
N VAL A 215 -3.97 5.07 -23.59
CA VAL A 215 -4.60 5.71 -22.42
C VAL A 215 -5.55 6.81 -22.87
N ILE A 216 -5.11 7.71 -23.75
CA ILE A 216 -5.92 8.84 -24.22
C ILE A 216 -7.09 8.37 -25.09
N ASN A 217 -6.91 7.33 -25.91
CA ASN A 217 -8.01 6.75 -26.68
C ASN A 217 -9.11 6.16 -25.78
N SER A 218 -8.76 5.59 -24.63
CA SER A 218 -9.72 5.06 -23.66
C SER A 218 -10.25 6.11 -22.67
N TYR A 219 -9.42 7.08 -22.29
CA TYR A 219 -9.71 8.14 -21.33
C TYR A 219 -9.26 9.50 -21.91
N PRO A 220 -10.06 10.12 -22.80
CA PRO A 220 -9.66 11.33 -23.50
C PRO A 220 -9.35 12.52 -22.59
N ASP A 221 -9.86 12.52 -21.36
CA ASP A 221 -9.69 13.60 -20.39
C ASP A 221 -8.51 13.38 -19.41
N PHE A 222 -7.81 12.26 -19.56
CA PHE A 222 -6.63 11.96 -18.74
C PHE A 222 -5.51 12.98 -18.99
N GLY A 223 -4.94 13.50 -17.91
CA GLY A 223 -3.91 14.53 -17.89
C GLY A 223 -4.40 15.94 -18.24
N LYS A 224 -5.68 16.14 -18.56
CA LYS A 224 -6.22 17.46 -18.90
C LYS A 224 -6.50 18.32 -17.66
N PRO A 225 -6.30 19.65 -17.73
CA PRO A 225 -6.80 20.60 -16.73
C PRO A 225 -8.30 20.45 -16.50
N LYS A 226 -8.78 20.78 -15.30
CA LYS A 226 -10.21 20.67 -14.94
C LYS A 226 -11.13 21.38 -15.92
N THR A 227 -10.74 22.55 -16.43
CA THR A 227 -11.53 23.39 -17.34
C THR A 227 -11.71 22.80 -18.74
N SER A 228 -10.89 21.84 -19.15
CA SER A 228 -10.94 21.21 -20.48
C SER A 228 -11.45 19.77 -20.47
N ARG A 229 -11.95 19.29 -19.31
CA ARG A 229 -12.61 17.98 -19.20
C ARG A 229 -14.09 18.10 -19.51
N LYS A 230 -14.64 17.09 -20.20
CA LYS A 230 -16.08 17.01 -20.51
C LYS A 230 -16.91 16.59 -19.30
N PHE A 231 -16.28 15.84 -18.37
CA PHE A 231 -16.88 15.41 -17.12
C PHE A 231 -15.87 15.70 -15.99
N GLY A 232 -16.26 16.54 -15.04
CA GLY A 232 -15.41 17.13 -14.01
C GLY A 232 -15.66 16.59 -12.62
#